data_AF-A0A2W6C3J1-F1
#
_entry.id   AF-A0A2W6C3J1-F1
#
_cell.length_a   1.000
_cell.length_b   1.000
_cell.length_c   1.000
_cell.angle_alpha   90.00
_cell.angle_beta   90.00
_cell.angle_gamma   90.00
#
_symmetry.space_group_name_H-M   'P 1'
#
loop_
_entity.id
_entity.type
_entity.pdbx_description
1 polymer ?
#
loop_
_entity_poly.entity_id
_entity_poly.type
_entity_poly.pdbx_seq_one_letter_code
_entity_poly.pdbx_strand_id
1 'polypeptide(L)'
;QQSNIVDKRITPRWINYERIETVLGAVVVVVGAGAIICATGFALGGTRFFGVTSDAGGVAYALRHTVGPLAGDFFAVVLLNASLIGAGAVTLATSYVVGDVFGTRASLHRSFREAKGFYTVFGVLTLAAAAIVLLPGTPLQVITEAVQALCGILLPMTTLFLLMLCNDREVLGPWTNPPWLKALATVIVATLVLLSLILTCTTLFPAIDVTALAEIGGAVLVVVLLGMGAAALRSRPSGAGAVTFVSSGPELPKEQWTMPPLALLSRPRWSAGRRTAMLALGGYMVVAIVLLIVKSVQLAGG
;
A
#
# COMPACT_ATOMS: atom_id res chain seq x y z
N GLN A 1 -4.65 6.24 -6.69
CA GLN A 1 -4.21 5.94 -8.06
C GLN A 1 -5.37 5.52 -8.95
N GLN A 2 -6.12 4.46 -8.63
CA GLN A 2 -7.25 3.99 -9.46
C GLN A 2 -8.30 5.09 -9.75
N SER A 3 -8.84 5.77 -8.73
CA SER A 3 -9.82 6.86 -8.94
C SER A 3 -9.21 8.08 -9.68
N ASN A 4 -7.91 8.35 -9.49
CA ASN A 4 -7.22 9.45 -10.18
C ASN A 4 -7.08 9.20 -11.69
N ILE A 5 -6.79 7.97 -12.09
CA ILE A 5 -6.70 7.58 -13.52
C ILE A 5 -8.07 7.77 -14.20
N VAL A 6 -9.15 7.43 -13.50
CA VAL A 6 -10.53 7.64 -13.97
C VAL A 6 -10.84 9.14 -14.10
N ASP A 7 -10.46 9.96 -13.11
CA ASP A 7 -10.67 11.41 -13.15
C ASP A 7 -9.85 12.08 -14.27
N LYS A 8 -8.60 11.64 -14.50
CA LYS A 8 -7.75 12.05 -15.63
C LYS A 8 -8.26 11.56 -17.01
N ARG A 9 -9.29 10.68 -17.04
CA ARG A 9 -9.88 10.09 -18.26
C ARG A 9 -8.86 9.38 -19.15
N ILE A 10 -7.92 8.67 -18.54
CA ILE A 10 -6.85 7.98 -19.27
C ILE A 10 -7.42 6.73 -19.96
N THR A 11 -7.18 6.63 -21.27
CA THR A 11 -7.60 5.47 -22.06
C THR A 11 -6.54 4.37 -22.08
N PRO A 12 -6.91 3.10 -22.35
CA PRO A 12 -5.99 1.96 -22.30
C PRO A 12 -4.74 2.09 -23.20
N ARG A 13 -4.78 2.90 -24.25
CA ARG A 13 -3.61 3.25 -25.09
C ARG A 13 -2.42 3.81 -24.29
N TRP A 14 -2.68 4.49 -23.17
CA TRP A 14 -1.65 5.15 -22.36
C TRP A 14 -1.12 4.28 -21.21
N ILE A 15 -1.58 3.05 -21.07
CA ILE A 15 -1.24 2.20 -19.93
C ILE A 15 0.27 1.94 -19.79
N ASN A 16 1.01 1.88 -20.90
CA ASN A 16 2.47 1.73 -20.86
C ASN A 16 3.17 2.98 -20.34
N TYR A 17 2.66 4.17 -20.66
CA TYR A 17 3.18 5.43 -20.12
C TYR A 17 2.91 5.54 -18.62
N GLU A 18 1.70 5.20 -18.19
CA GLU A 18 1.33 5.17 -16.77
C GLU A 18 2.16 4.15 -15.96
N ARG A 19 2.51 3.01 -16.56
CA ARG A 19 3.45 2.06 -15.94
C ARG A 19 4.83 2.67 -15.74
N ILE A 20 5.36 3.39 -16.73
CA ILE A 20 6.66 4.05 -16.63
C ILE A 20 6.60 5.17 -15.58
N GLU A 21 5.55 5.99 -15.57
CA GLU A 21 5.34 7.03 -14.56
C GLU A 21 5.32 6.43 -13.15
N THR A 22 4.60 5.33 -12.96
CA THR A 22 4.51 4.63 -11.67
C THR A 22 5.86 4.05 -11.24
N VAL A 23 6.60 3.42 -12.16
CA VAL A 23 7.92 2.85 -11.87
C VAL A 23 8.93 3.93 -11.54
N LEU A 24 8.98 5.02 -12.31
CA LEU A 24 9.87 6.15 -12.06
C LEU A 24 9.57 6.78 -10.70
N GLY A 25 8.29 6.98 -10.38
CA GLY A 25 7.86 7.48 -9.07
C GLY A 25 8.32 6.56 -7.94
N ALA A 26 8.14 5.24 -8.08
CA ALA A 26 8.58 4.27 -7.09
C ALA A 26 10.11 4.29 -6.88
N VAL A 27 10.89 4.37 -7.95
CA VAL A 27 12.37 4.46 -7.88
C VAL A 27 12.80 5.72 -7.16
N VAL A 28 12.24 6.88 -7.50
CA VAL A 28 12.56 8.16 -6.84
C VAL A 28 12.27 8.08 -5.35
N VAL A 29 11.12 7.52 -4.96
CA VAL A 29 10.74 7.36 -3.55
C VAL A 29 11.71 6.45 -2.80
N VAL A 30 12.05 5.28 -3.36
CA VAL A 30 12.95 4.31 -2.70
C VAL A 30 14.37 4.85 -2.57
N VAL A 31 14.89 5.47 -3.64
CA VAL A 31 16.23 6.08 -3.62
C VAL A 31 16.28 7.25 -2.64
N GLY A 32 15.26 8.11 -2.64
CA GLY A 32 15.16 9.23 -1.70
C GLY A 32 15.09 8.76 -0.24
N ALA A 33 14.24 7.77 0.06
CA ALA A 33 14.16 7.18 1.39
C ALA A 33 15.50 6.55 1.82
N GLY A 34 16.14 5.79 0.93
CA GLY A 34 17.45 5.21 1.18
C GLY A 34 18.52 6.27 1.43
N ALA A 35 18.53 7.36 0.66
CA ALA A 35 19.46 8.47 0.86
C ALA A 35 19.29 9.14 2.22
N ILE A 36 18.04 9.36 2.68
CA ILE A 36 17.77 9.94 4.00
C ILE A 36 18.24 9.00 5.11
N ILE A 37 17.95 7.69 5.01
CA ILE A 37 18.38 6.68 5.98
C ILE A 37 19.92 6.61 6.05
N CYS A 38 20.60 6.56 4.92
CA CYS A 38 22.07 6.50 4.87
C CYS A 38 22.70 7.79 5.41
N ALA A 39 22.18 8.96 4.99
CA ALA A 39 22.70 10.26 5.43
C ALA A 39 22.54 10.46 6.93
N THR A 40 21.36 10.15 7.48
CA THR A 40 21.11 10.24 8.93
C THR A 40 21.93 9.23 9.71
N GLY A 41 22.03 7.98 9.24
CA GLY A 41 22.86 6.95 9.85
C GLY A 41 24.34 7.33 9.91
N PHE A 42 24.89 7.90 8.84
CA PHE A 42 26.27 8.39 8.81
C PHE A 42 26.48 9.63 9.69
N ALA A 43 25.56 10.60 9.63
CA ALA A 43 25.69 11.87 10.34
C ALA A 43 25.50 11.75 11.87
N LEU A 44 24.71 10.78 12.32
CA LEU A 44 24.38 10.58 13.74
C LEU A 44 25.14 9.42 14.36
N GLY A 45 25.64 8.48 13.54
CA GLY A 45 26.40 7.31 13.98
C GLY A 45 27.61 7.68 14.84
N GLY A 46 27.73 7.07 16.02
CA GLY A 46 28.84 7.31 16.94
C GLY A 46 28.84 8.69 17.62
N THR A 47 27.80 9.51 17.43
CA THR A 47 27.65 10.80 18.10
C THR A 47 26.73 10.70 19.31
N ARG A 48 26.73 11.73 20.17
CA ARG A 48 25.79 11.86 21.29
C ARG A 48 24.31 11.95 20.87
N PHE A 49 24.05 12.17 19.59
CA PHE A 49 22.71 12.27 19.01
C PHE A 49 22.23 10.96 18.39
N PHE A 50 22.98 9.87 18.56
CA PHE A 50 22.55 8.55 18.14
C PHE A 50 21.24 8.16 18.86
N GLY A 51 20.21 7.84 18.07
CA GLY A 51 18.86 7.52 18.58
C GLY A 51 17.88 8.70 18.61
N VAL A 52 18.31 9.93 18.29
CA VAL A 52 17.41 11.08 18.10
C VAL A 52 16.76 11.00 16.71
N THR A 53 15.90 10.00 16.50
CA THR A 53 15.19 9.74 15.23
C THR A 53 13.68 9.84 15.35
N SER A 54 13.17 10.00 16.57
CA SER A 54 11.74 10.02 16.88
C SER A 54 11.05 11.34 16.54
N ASP A 55 11.78 12.45 16.66
CA ASP A 55 11.27 13.79 16.37
C ASP A 55 11.99 14.42 15.18
N ALA A 56 11.20 14.92 14.23
CA ALA A 56 11.66 15.67 13.07
C ALA A 56 12.51 16.89 13.45
N GLY A 57 12.09 17.63 14.49
CA GLY A 57 12.85 18.76 15.02
C GLY A 57 14.18 18.31 15.62
N GLY A 58 14.16 17.22 16.39
CA GLY A 58 15.35 16.56 16.93
C GLY A 58 16.36 16.15 15.84
N VAL A 59 15.90 15.55 14.74
CA VAL A 59 16.77 15.17 13.62
C VAL A 59 17.39 16.41 12.96
N ALA A 60 16.59 17.46 12.69
CA ALA A 60 17.09 18.71 12.10
C ALA A 60 18.13 19.39 13.02
N TYR A 61 17.86 19.44 14.32
CA TYR A 61 18.77 19.97 15.33
C TYR A 61 20.07 19.16 15.41
N ALA A 62 19.98 17.84 15.38
CA ALA A 62 21.13 16.97 15.44
C ALA A 62 22.01 17.13 14.19
N LEU A 63 21.42 17.13 12.98
CA LEU A 63 22.13 17.39 11.73
C LEU A 63 22.82 18.76 11.71
N ARG A 64 22.17 19.78 12.28
CA ARG A 64 22.75 21.11 12.44
C ARG A 64 24.03 21.11 13.29
N HIS A 65 24.08 20.28 14.33
CA HIS A 65 25.23 20.22 15.24
C HIS A 65 26.32 19.24 14.80
N THR A 66 25.99 18.20 14.03
CA THR A 66 26.98 17.19 13.60
C THR A 66 27.58 17.51 12.22
N VAL A 67 26.78 18.00 11.28
CA VAL A 67 27.21 18.29 9.90
C VAL A 67 27.37 19.79 9.68
N GLY A 68 26.43 20.58 10.20
CA GLY A 68 26.49 22.04 10.16
C GLY A 68 25.13 22.69 9.90
N PRO A 69 25.02 24.03 10.09
CA PRO A 69 23.75 24.76 10.01
C PRO A 69 22.97 24.53 8.72
N LEU A 70 23.66 24.56 7.58
CA LEU A 70 23.04 24.37 6.26
C LEU A 70 22.37 23.01 6.11
N ALA A 71 22.93 21.95 6.71
CA ALA A 71 22.37 20.60 6.61
C ALA A 71 21.05 20.46 7.37
N GLY A 72 20.98 21.05 8.58
CA GLY A 72 19.75 21.07 9.38
C GLY A 72 18.66 21.91 8.72
N ASP A 73 19.01 23.08 8.19
CA ASP A 73 18.05 23.98 7.52
C ASP A 73 17.53 23.33 6.22
N PHE A 74 18.40 22.71 5.43
CA PHE A 74 18.00 21.99 4.21
C PHE A 74 17.08 20.81 4.53
N PHE A 75 17.40 20.03 5.57
CA PHE A 75 16.54 18.93 6.02
C PHE A 75 15.15 19.43 6.42
N ALA A 76 15.06 20.53 7.19
CA ALA A 76 13.79 21.11 7.59
C ALA A 76 12.96 21.57 6.38
N VAL A 77 13.58 22.20 5.38
CA VAL A 77 12.90 22.61 4.14
C VAL A 77 12.40 21.40 3.35
N VAL A 78 13.23 20.37 3.19
CA VAL A 78 12.85 19.14 2.48
C VAL A 78 11.68 18.45 3.20
N LEU A 79 11.74 18.34 4.53
CA LEU A 79 10.70 17.72 5.33
C LEU A 79 9.38 18.51 5.28
N LEU A 80 9.45 19.84 5.32
CA LEU A 80 8.27 20.70 5.20
C LEU A 80 7.57 20.48 3.85
N ASN A 81 8.34 20.48 2.76
CA ASN A 81 7.81 20.23 1.42
C ASN A 81 7.22 18.82 1.30
N ALA A 82 7.90 17.79 1.81
CA ALA A 82 7.42 16.41 1.79
C ALA A 82 6.11 16.26 2.57
N SER A 83 6.01 16.90 3.75
CA SER A 83 4.81 16.90 4.59
C SER A 83 3.62 17.55 3.89
N LEU A 84 3.82 18.68 3.20
CA LEU A 84 2.76 19.37 2.46
C LEU A 84 2.21 18.52 1.31
N ILE A 85 3.10 17.89 0.53
CA ILE A 85 2.72 16.98 -0.55
C ILE A 85 1.98 15.76 0.01
N GLY A 86 2.49 15.17 1.10
CA GLY A 86 1.87 14.01 1.75
C GLY A 86 0.47 14.32 2.29
N ALA A 87 0.31 15.45 3.00
CA ALA A 87 -0.97 15.89 3.53
C ALA A 87 -2.00 16.07 2.41
N GLY A 88 -1.62 16.74 1.32
CA GLY A 88 -2.49 16.92 0.16
C GLY A 88 -2.86 15.58 -0.52
N ALA A 89 -1.88 14.70 -0.73
CA ALA A 89 -2.11 13.42 -1.40
C ALA A 89 -3.07 12.51 -0.60
N VAL A 90 -2.90 12.42 0.72
CA VAL A 90 -3.73 11.57 1.59
C VAL A 90 -5.15 12.12 1.72
N THR A 91 -5.29 13.42 1.92
CA THR A 91 -6.61 14.07 2.03
C THR A 91 -7.38 13.99 0.72
N LEU A 92 -6.73 14.23 -0.42
CA LEU A 92 -7.34 14.04 -1.75
C LEU A 92 -7.77 12.59 -1.97
N ALA A 93 -6.88 11.62 -1.73
CA ALA A 93 -7.19 10.21 -1.89
C ALA A 93 -8.40 9.79 -1.05
N THR A 94 -8.47 10.26 0.20
CA THR A 94 -9.59 9.99 1.11
C THR A 94 -10.89 10.60 0.58
N SER A 95 -10.85 11.87 0.14
CA SER A 95 -12.02 12.54 -0.44
C SER A 95 -12.54 11.86 -1.71
N TYR A 96 -11.65 11.30 -2.54
CA TYR A 96 -12.06 10.48 -3.69
C TYR A 96 -12.80 9.22 -3.25
N VAL A 97 -12.23 8.46 -2.30
CA VAL A 97 -12.87 7.22 -1.81
C VAL A 97 -14.23 7.50 -1.18
N VAL A 98 -14.31 8.53 -0.33
CA VAL A 98 -15.58 8.94 0.28
C VAL A 98 -16.58 9.30 -0.81
N GLY A 99 -16.17 10.08 -1.82
CA GLY A 99 -17.10 10.46 -2.87
C GLY A 99 -17.54 9.30 -3.78
N ASP A 100 -16.64 8.34 -4.07
CA ASP A 100 -16.95 7.12 -4.81
C ASP A 100 -17.97 6.25 -4.04
N VAL A 101 -17.83 6.12 -2.71
CA VAL A 101 -18.75 5.33 -1.86
C VAL A 101 -20.12 5.99 -1.72
N PHE A 102 -20.18 7.30 -1.50
CA PHE A 102 -21.44 8.03 -1.33
C PHE A 102 -22.08 8.47 -2.66
N GLY A 103 -21.50 8.08 -3.80
CA GLY A 103 -21.99 8.48 -5.13
C GLY A 103 -21.97 10.00 -5.36
N THR A 104 -21.18 10.73 -4.58
CA THR A 104 -21.05 12.18 -4.76
C THR A 104 -20.09 12.47 -5.89
N ARG A 105 -20.21 13.66 -6.48
CA ARG A 105 -19.36 14.12 -7.59
C ARG A 105 -17.93 14.40 -7.10
N ALA A 106 -17.12 13.37 -6.84
CA ALA A 106 -15.71 13.48 -6.53
C ALA A 106 -14.90 13.73 -7.81
N SER A 107 -14.43 14.97 -8.00
CA SER A 107 -13.52 15.31 -9.07
C SER A 107 -12.76 16.57 -8.69
N LEU A 108 -11.44 16.53 -8.82
CA LEU A 108 -10.59 17.71 -8.62
C LEU A 108 -10.75 18.72 -9.76
N HIS A 109 -11.20 18.25 -10.93
CA HIS A 109 -11.41 19.07 -12.11
C HIS A 109 -12.74 19.86 -12.07
N ARG A 110 -13.61 19.61 -11.10
CA ARG A 110 -14.89 20.33 -10.95
C ARG A 110 -14.76 21.57 -10.08
N SER A 111 -15.53 22.60 -10.41
CA SER A 111 -15.57 23.84 -9.64
C SER A 111 -16.08 23.59 -8.22
N PHE A 112 -15.62 24.43 -7.28
CA PHE A 112 -15.97 24.36 -5.85
C PHE A 112 -17.48 24.32 -5.59
N ARG A 113 -18.28 24.91 -6.50
CA ARG A 113 -19.73 24.99 -6.41
C ARG A 113 -20.43 23.69 -6.83
N GLU A 114 -19.80 22.87 -7.67
CA GLU A 114 -20.34 21.61 -8.20
C GLU A 114 -19.94 20.37 -7.39
N ALA A 115 -18.80 20.44 -6.69
CA ALA A 115 -18.25 19.33 -5.90
C ALA A 115 -18.13 19.68 -4.41
N LYS A 116 -19.14 20.37 -3.84
CA LYS A 116 -19.14 20.83 -2.44
C LYS A 116 -18.80 19.71 -1.45
N GLY A 117 -19.37 18.51 -1.63
CA GLY A 117 -19.10 17.37 -0.75
C GLY A 117 -17.63 16.95 -0.72
N PHE A 118 -16.97 16.91 -1.88
CA PHE A 118 -15.55 16.56 -2.00
C PHE A 118 -14.66 17.57 -1.27
N TYR A 119 -14.88 18.87 -1.50
CA TYR A 119 -14.11 19.93 -0.86
C TYR A 119 -14.40 20.07 0.64
N THR A 120 -15.63 19.81 1.09
CA THR A 120 -15.97 19.78 2.52
C THR A 120 -15.23 18.65 3.24
N VAL A 121 -15.23 17.43 2.70
CA VAL A 121 -14.50 16.30 3.28
C VAL A 121 -13.00 16.60 3.33
N PHE A 122 -12.45 17.14 2.25
CA PHE A 122 -11.06 17.56 2.19
C PHE A 122 -10.72 18.60 3.28
N GLY A 123 -11.55 19.65 3.41
CA GLY A 123 -11.33 20.71 4.40
C GLY A 123 -11.46 20.22 5.83
N VAL A 124 -12.48 19.41 6.13
CA VAL A 124 -12.68 18.84 7.48
C VAL A 124 -11.53 17.93 7.88
N LEU A 125 -11.08 17.04 6.98
CA LEU A 125 -9.93 16.16 7.24
C LEU A 125 -8.65 16.95 7.49
N THR A 126 -8.42 18.00 6.69
CA THR A 126 -7.25 18.87 6.85
C THR A 126 -7.27 19.62 8.18
N LEU A 127 -8.41 20.19 8.55
CA LEU A 127 -8.59 20.90 9.83
C LEU A 127 -8.46 19.95 11.03
N ALA A 128 -9.02 18.74 10.94
CA ALA A 128 -8.90 17.74 12.00
C ALA A 128 -7.44 17.30 12.19
N ALA A 129 -6.70 17.05 11.10
CA ALA A 129 -5.28 16.71 11.16
C ALA A 129 -4.46 17.86 11.77
N ALA A 130 -4.71 19.10 11.35
CA ALA A 130 -4.05 20.28 11.91
C ALA A 130 -4.34 20.45 13.41
N ALA A 131 -5.59 20.26 13.83
CA ALA A 131 -5.97 20.34 15.24
C ALA A 131 -5.25 19.30 16.10
N ILE A 132 -5.13 18.05 15.62
CA ILE A 132 -4.41 16.98 16.33
C ILE A 132 -2.92 17.30 16.45
N VAL A 133 -2.29 17.79 15.38
CA VAL A 133 -0.85 18.08 15.37
C VAL A 133 -0.49 19.32 16.22
N LEU A 134 -1.37 20.31 16.29
CA LEU A 134 -1.16 21.53 17.07
C LEU A 134 -1.40 21.35 18.57
N LEU A 135 -2.02 20.24 19.00
CA LEU A 135 -2.23 19.96 20.42
C LEU A 135 -0.87 19.67 21.10
N PRO A 136 -0.47 20.46 22.10
CA PRO A 136 0.80 20.27 22.79
C PRO A 136 0.78 18.94 23.58
N GLY A 137 1.90 18.22 23.56
CA GLY A 137 2.04 16.93 24.26
C GLY A 137 1.48 15.72 23.50
N THR A 138 1.02 15.90 22.25
CA THR A 138 0.56 14.78 21.42
C THR A 138 1.75 13.86 21.08
N PRO A 139 1.66 12.53 21.33
CA PRO A 139 2.71 11.58 21.00
C PRO A 139 2.74 11.29 19.50
N LEU A 140 3.24 12.25 18.70
CA LEU A 140 3.28 12.19 17.23
C LEU A 140 4.04 10.96 16.73
N GLN A 141 5.09 10.55 17.42
CA GLN A 141 5.84 9.33 17.09
C GLN A 141 4.93 8.10 17.19
N VAL A 142 4.23 7.91 18.31
CA VAL A 142 3.34 6.75 18.51
C VAL A 142 2.24 6.73 17.46
N ILE A 143 1.66 7.90 17.14
CA ILE A 143 0.63 8.02 16.10
C ILE A 143 1.20 7.65 14.72
N THR A 144 2.36 8.18 14.35
CA THR A 144 2.96 7.92 13.03
C THR A 144 3.41 6.47 12.87
N GLU A 145 4.03 5.88 13.89
CA GLU A 145 4.40 4.45 13.93
C GLU A 145 3.16 3.55 13.86
N ALA A 146 2.09 3.88 14.60
CA ALA A 146 0.83 3.15 14.55
C ALA A 146 0.21 3.20 13.14
N VAL A 147 0.17 4.37 12.50
CA VAL A 147 -0.34 4.49 11.12
C VAL A 147 0.52 3.68 10.14
N GLN A 148 1.86 3.72 10.27
CA GLN A 148 2.75 2.93 9.42
C GLN A 148 2.55 1.42 9.61
N ALA A 149 2.42 0.96 10.85
CA ALA A 149 2.13 -0.43 11.16
C ALA A 149 0.76 -0.85 10.60
N LEU A 150 -0.25 0.01 10.70
CA LEU A 150 -1.57 -0.23 10.13
C LEU A 150 -1.49 -0.37 8.61
N CYS A 151 -0.78 0.53 7.94
CA CYS A 151 -0.52 0.42 6.50
C CYS A 151 0.16 -0.91 6.16
N GLY A 152 1.17 -1.31 6.94
CA GLY A 152 1.86 -2.60 6.83
C GLY A 152 0.93 -3.81 6.89
N ILE A 153 -0.07 -3.78 7.78
CA ILE A 153 -1.04 -4.87 7.98
C ILE A 153 -2.12 -4.88 6.87
N LEU A 154 -2.49 -3.73 6.33
CA LEU A 154 -3.51 -3.60 5.27
C LEU A 154 -2.97 -3.92 3.86
N LEU A 155 -1.66 -3.76 3.65
CA LEU A 155 -0.96 -4.00 2.39
C LEU A 155 -1.19 -5.40 1.80
N PRO A 156 -1.01 -6.52 2.54
CA PRO A 156 -1.20 -7.86 2.00
C PRO A 156 -2.63 -8.10 1.48
N MET A 157 -3.63 -7.62 2.20
CA MET A 157 -5.04 -7.83 1.85
C MET A 157 -5.44 -7.03 0.61
N THR A 158 -5.12 -5.74 0.60
CA THR A 158 -5.38 -4.89 -0.56
C THR A 158 -4.64 -5.38 -1.81
N THR A 159 -3.39 -5.83 -1.65
CA THR A 159 -2.59 -6.40 -2.75
C THR A 159 -3.17 -7.73 -3.24
N LEU A 160 -3.68 -8.59 -2.35
CA LEU A 160 -4.32 -9.84 -2.73
C LEU A 160 -5.57 -9.58 -3.58
N PHE A 161 -6.44 -8.67 -3.16
CA PHE A 161 -7.62 -8.29 -3.97
C PHE A 161 -7.21 -7.72 -5.32
N LEU A 162 -6.20 -6.86 -5.36
CA LEU A 162 -5.68 -6.32 -6.61
C LEU A 162 -5.15 -7.44 -7.51
N LEU A 163 -4.36 -8.37 -6.97
CA LEU A 163 -3.84 -9.51 -7.73
C LEU A 163 -4.98 -10.40 -8.27
N MET A 164 -6.02 -10.61 -7.47
CA MET A 164 -7.21 -11.35 -7.88
C MET A 164 -7.92 -10.69 -9.05
N LEU A 165 -8.07 -9.36 -9.02
CA LEU A 165 -8.65 -8.57 -10.11
C LEU A 165 -7.74 -8.55 -11.34
N CYS A 166 -6.43 -8.38 -11.14
CA CYS A 166 -5.40 -8.39 -12.19
C CYS A 166 -5.28 -9.74 -12.92
N ASN A 167 -5.75 -10.81 -12.29
CA ASN A 167 -5.75 -12.15 -12.84
C ASN A 167 -7.10 -12.56 -13.47
N ASP A 168 -8.14 -11.74 -13.33
CA ASP A 168 -9.46 -12.05 -13.86
C ASP A 168 -9.53 -11.68 -15.35
N ARG A 169 -9.70 -12.70 -16.20
CA ARG A 169 -9.81 -12.53 -17.66
C ARG A 169 -11.13 -11.90 -18.07
N GLU A 170 -12.20 -12.05 -17.29
CA GLU A 170 -13.49 -11.44 -17.64
C GLU A 170 -13.45 -9.93 -17.43
N VAL A 171 -12.71 -9.47 -16.42
CA VAL A 171 -12.55 -8.05 -16.12
C VAL A 171 -11.52 -7.39 -17.03
N LEU A 172 -10.33 -8.00 -17.18
CA LEU A 172 -9.18 -7.37 -17.86
C LEU A 172 -8.91 -7.86 -19.27
N GLY A 173 -9.57 -8.93 -19.73
CA GLY A 173 -9.42 -9.48 -21.08
C GLY A 173 -7.94 -9.68 -21.48
N PRO A 174 -7.43 -8.97 -22.49
CA PRO A 174 -6.07 -9.14 -22.98
C PRO A 174 -4.96 -8.52 -22.09
N TRP A 175 -5.33 -7.80 -21.03
CA TRP A 175 -4.44 -7.15 -20.07
C TRP A 175 -4.16 -7.98 -18.81
N THR A 176 -4.66 -9.22 -18.74
CA THR A 176 -4.39 -10.12 -17.61
C THR A 176 -2.88 -10.38 -17.43
N ASN A 177 -2.45 -10.52 -16.18
CA ASN A 177 -1.05 -10.78 -15.85
C ASN A 177 -0.48 -12.02 -16.58
N PRO A 178 0.72 -11.92 -17.18
CA PRO A 178 1.44 -13.09 -17.68
C PRO A 178 1.89 -14.00 -16.52
N PRO A 179 2.16 -15.30 -16.78
CA PRO A 179 2.44 -16.28 -15.72
C PRO A 179 3.64 -15.92 -14.83
N TRP A 180 4.68 -15.29 -15.37
CA TRP A 180 5.83 -14.82 -14.58
C TRP A 180 5.43 -13.71 -13.60
N LEU A 181 4.55 -12.79 -14.00
CA LEU A 181 4.09 -11.69 -13.16
C LEU A 181 3.13 -12.19 -12.08
N LYS A 182 2.36 -13.24 -12.38
CA LYS A 182 1.59 -13.97 -11.37
C LYS A 182 2.51 -14.58 -10.32
N ALA A 183 3.55 -15.30 -10.73
CA ALA A 183 4.51 -15.91 -9.81
C ALA A 183 5.20 -14.85 -8.94
N LEU A 184 5.69 -13.76 -9.55
CA LEU A 184 6.31 -12.65 -8.82
C LEU A 184 5.33 -12.02 -7.82
N ALA A 185 4.10 -11.73 -8.24
CA ALA A 185 3.10 -11.14 -7.35
C ALA A 185 2.72 -12.10 -6.20
N THR A 186 2.65 -13.41 -6.46
CA THR A 186 2.44 -14.41 -5.40
C THR A 186 3.59 -14.40 -4.39
N VAL A 187 4.85 -14.32 -4.84
CA VAL A 187 6.01 -14.20 -3.94
C VAL A 187 5.90 -12.94 -3.09
N ILE A 188 5.63 -11.78 -3.71
CA ILE A 188 5.50 -10.49 -3.01
C ILE A 188 4.39 -10.56 -1.96
N VAL A 189 3.19 -11.03 -2.32
CA VAL A 189 2.07 -11.15 -1.37
C VAL A 189 2.42 -12.11 -0.24
N ALA A 190 3.04 -13.26 -0.54
CA ALA A 190 3.40 -14.24 0.47
C ALA A 190 4.45 -13.69 1.46
N THR A 191 5.45 -12.96 0.97
CA THR A 191 6.42 -12.24 1.81
C THR A 191 5.74 -11.17 2.66
N LEU A 192 4.81 -10.37 2.10
CA LEU A 192 4.06 -9.36 2.85
C LEU A 192 3.23 -10.00 3.98
N VAL A 193 2.57 -11.13 3.70
CA VAL A 193 1.81 -11.88 4.72
C VAL A 193 2.74 -12.39 5.82
N LEU A 194 3.91 -12.94 5.46
CA LEU A 194 4.90 -13.41 6.44
C LEU A 194 5.40 -12.28 7.34
N LEU A 195 5.81 -11.14 6.75
CA LEU A 195 6.28 -9.98 7.51
C LEU A 195 5.19 -9.41 8.42
N SER A 196 3.95 -9.36 7.93
CA SER A 196 2.80 -8.95 8.72
C SER A 196 2.58 -9.91 9.90
N LEU A 197 2.66 -11.23 9.66
CA LEU A 197 2.51 -12.24 10.70
C LEU A 197 3.59 -12.12 11.77
N ILE A 198 4.85 -11.90 11.38
CA ILE A 198 5.95 -11.65 12.32
C ILE A 198 5.64 -10.43 13.18
N LEU A 199 5.21 -9.32 12.58
CA LEU A 199 4.83 -8.12 13.31
C LEU A 199 3.69 -8.41 14.31
N THR A 200 2.66 -9.15 13.91
CA THR A 200 1.52 -9.47 14.77
C THR A 200 1.89 -10.45 15.90
N CYS A 201 2.72 -11.46 15.64
CA CYS A 201 3.16 -12.41 16.65
C CYS A 201 4.06 -11.74 17.70
N THR A 202 4.98 -10.87 17.26
CA THR A 202 5.90 -10.16 18.15
C THR A 202 5.23 -9.05 18.94
N THR A 203 4.12 -8.47 18.42
CA THR A 203 3.29 -7.55 19.19
C THR A 203 2.46 -8.26 20.26
N LEU A 204 1.98 -9.48 19.99
CA LEU A 204 1.24 -10.31 20.95
C LEU A 204 2.13 -10.91 22.05
N PHE A 205 3.30 -11.39 21.65
CA PHE A 205 4.20 -12.13 22.51
C PHE A 205 5.60 -11.53 22.36
N PRO A 206 5.90 -10.45 23.11
CA PRO A 206 7.22 -9.80 23.07
C PRO A 206 8.39 -10.71 23.44
N ALA A 207 8.10 -11.84 24.11
CA ALA A 207 9.08 -12.86 24.47
C ALA A 207 9.46 -13.81 23.32
N ILE A 208 8.79 -13.73 22.16
CA ILE A 208 9.15 -14.53 20.99
C ILE A 208 10.41 -13.97 20.36
N ASP A 209 11.36 -14.85 20.09
CA ASP A 209 12.54 -14.52 19.33
C ASP A 209 12.19 -14.23 17.85
N VAL A 210 12.41 -12.97 17.45
CA VAL A 210 12.08 -12.46 16.12
C VAL A 210 12.93 -13.12 15.04
N THR A 211 14.21 -13.40 15.32
CA THR A 211 15.11 -14.03 14.33
C THR A 211 14.70 -15.47 14.09
N ALA A 212 14.43 -16.23 15.15
CA ALA A 212 13.95 -17.61 15.02
C ALA A 212 12.62 -17.69 14.25
N LEU A 213 11.67 -16.79 14.55
CA LEU A 213 10.39 -16.73 13.84
C LEU A 213 10.57 -16.38 12.35
N ALA A 214 11.47 -15.45 12.03
CA ALA A 214 11.76 -15.05 10.65
C ALA A 214 12.44 -16.18 9.86
N GLU A 215 13.38 -16.90 10.46
CA GLU A 215 14.08 -18.03 9.83
C GLU A 215 13.12 -19.19 9.54
N ILE A 216 12.34 -19.61 10.55
CA ILE A 216 11.37 -20.70 10.40
C ILE A 216 10.30 -20.31 9.38
N GLY A 217 9.72 -19.12 9.53
CA GLY A 217 8.68 -18.62 8.64
C GLY A 217 9.18 -18.46 7.20
N GLY A 218 10.42 -17.99 7.02
CA GLY A 218 11.09 -17.90 5.73
C GLY A 218 11.32 -19.26 5.07
N ALA A 219 11.82 -20.23 5.84
CA ALA A 219 12.02 -21.60 5.35
C ALA A 219 10.70 -22.25 4.91
N VAL A 220 9.65 -22.12 5.72
CA VAL A 220 8.30 -22.61 5.39
C VAL A 220 7.78 -21.93 4.12
N LEU A 221 7.93 -20.61 4.01
CA LEU A 221 7.51 -19.85 2.83
C LEU A 221 8.18 -20.37 1.55
N VAL A 222 9.50 -20.59 1.59
CA VAL A 222 10.25 -21.12 0.44
C VAL A 222 9.75 -22.52 0.06
N VAL A 223 9.58 -23.42 1.04
CA VAL A 223 9.05 -24.78 0.79
C VAL A 223 7.66 -24.73 0.17
N VAL A 224 6.77 -23.88 0.67
CA VAL A 224 5.41 -23.71 0.14
C VAL A 224 5.44 -23.14 -1.28
N LEU A 225 6.26 -22.12 -1.55
CA LEU A 225 6.39 -21.54 -2.88
C LEU A 225 6.97 -22.55 -3.90
N LEU A 226 7.98 -23.32 -3.51
CA LEU A 226 8.55 -24.39 -4.34
C LEU A 226 7.54 -25.51 -4.58
N GLY A 227 6.79 -25.92 -3.56
CA GLY A 227 5.72 -26.91 -3.67
C GLY A 227 4.60 -26.47 -4.60
N MET A 228 4.15 -25.22 -4.49
CA MET A 228 3.17 -24.62 -5.41
C MET A 228 3.71 -24.52 -6.83
N GLY A 229 4.98 -24.12 -7.00
CA GLY A 229 5.65 -24.08 -8.29
C GLY A 229 5.71 -25.48 -8.92
N ALA A 230 6.19 -26.48 -8.19
CA ALA A 230 6.26 -27.86 -8.65
C ALA A 230 4.87 -28.43 -8.98
N ALA A 231 3.85 -28.15 -8.17
CA ALA A 231 2.47 -28.53 -8.44
C ALA A 231 1.94 -27.86 -9.73
N ALA A 232 2.24 -26.58 -9.95
CA ALA A 232 1.87 -25.85 -11.16
C ALA A 232 2.60 -26.36 -12.42
N LEU A 233 3.86 -26.81 -12.31
CA LEU A 233 4.58 -27.45 -13.41
C LEU A 233 4.07 -28.87 -13.69
N ARG A 234 3.69 -29.63 -12.65
CA ARG A 234 3.17 -31.00 -12.74
C ARG A 234 1.74 -31.05 -13.25
N SER A 235 0.93 -30.08 -12.87
CA SER A 235 -0.33 -29.80 -13.55
C SER A 235 -0.01 -29.19 -14.91
N ARG A 236 0.41 -30.05 -15.85
CA ARG A 236 0.16 -29.81 -17.28
C ARG A 236 -1.26 -29.27 -17.38
N PRO A 237 -1.53 -28.26 -18.22
CA PRO A 237 -2.87 -27.70 -18.34
C PRO A 237 -3.78 -28.81 -18.88
N SER A 238 -4.35 -29.61 -17.98
CA SER A 238 -5.42 -30.55 -18.26
C SER A 238 -6.60 -29.68 -18.61
N GLY A 239 -6.69 -29.33 -19.88
CA GLY A 239 -7.83 -28.69 -20.55
C GLY A 239 -8.74 -27.92 -19.60
N ALA A 240 -8.20 -26.92 -18.89
CA ALA A 240 -9.04 -26.02 -18.13
C ALA A 240 -9.78 -25.23 -19.20
N GLY A 241 -11.01 -25.69 -19.45
CA GLY A 241 -11.80 -25.40 -20.63
C GLY A 241 -11.55 -23.98 -21.06
N ALA A 242 -11.21 -23.84 -22.34
CA ALA A 242 -11.58 -22.63 -23.04
C ALA A 242 -13.04 -22.37 -22.65
N VAL A 243 -13.26 -21.46 -21.70
CA VAL A 243 -14.45 -20.64 -21.73
C VAL A 243 -14.22 -19.89 -23.03
N THR A 244 -14.63 -20.54 -24.11
CA THR A 244 -14.94 -19.92 -25.37
C THR A 244 -15.97 -18.89 -25.01
N PHE A 245 -15.51 -17.69 -24.66
CA PHE A 245 -16.21 -16.52 -25.12
C PHE A 245 -16.39 -16.80 -26.61
N VAL A 246 -17.61 -17.12 -27.00
CA VAL A 246 -18.02 -17.02 -28.38
C VAL A 246 -17.90 -15.52 -28.66
N SER A 247 -16.69 -15.08 -29.00
CA SER A 247 -16.43 -13.75 -29.53
C SER A 247 -16.95 -13.77 -30.95
N SER A 248 -18.27 -13.59 -31.09
CA SER A 248 -18.90 -13.30 -32.38
C SER A 248 -18.59 -11.87 -32.85
N GLY A 249 -17.47 -11.30 -32.42
CA GLY A 249 -17.04 -9.94 -32.70
C GLY A 249 -15.53 -9.90 -33.01
N PRO A 250 -15.09 -8.88 -33.77
CA PRO A 250 -13.69 -8.75 -34.17
C PRO A 250 -12.77 -8.68 -32.94
N GLU A 251 -11.60 -9.33 -33.01
CA GLU A 251 -10.57 -9.24 -31.99
C GLU A 251 -10.12 -7.77 -31.83
N LEU A 252 -10.64 -7.10 -30.79
CA LEU A 252 -10.28 -5.72 -30.50
C LEU A 252 -8.79 -5.65 -30.13
N PRO A 253 -8.01 -4.71 -30.71
CA PRO A 253 -6.65 -4.44 -30.27
C PRO A 253 -6.60 -4.15 -28.77
N LYS A 254 -5.54 -4.58 -28.07
CA LYS A 254 -5.43 -4.42 -26.61
C LYS A 254 -5.67 -2.96 -26.14
N GLU A 255 -5.22 -2.00 -26.93
CA GLU A 255 -5.32 -0.56 -26.66
C GLU A 255 -6.75 -0.02 -26.71
N GLN A 256 -7.68 -0.77 -27.32
CA GLN A 256 -9.10 -0.45 -27.46
C GLN A 256 -9.98 -1.29 -26.53
N TRP A 257 -9.39 -2.19 -25.73
CA TRP A 257 -10.15 -3.01 -24.79
C TRP A 257 -10.72 -2.19 -23.64
N THR A 258 -12.03 -2.26 -23.47
CA THR A 258 -12.74 -1.69 -22.31
C THR A 258 -13.50 -2.79 -21.57
N MET A 259 -13.52 -2.71 -20.24
CA MET A 259 -14.28 -3.65 -19.40
C MET A 259 -15.75 -3.69 -19.85
N PRO A 260 -16.33 -4.88 -20.10
CA PRO A 260 -17.75 -5.01 -20.39
C PRO A 260 -18.62 -4.49 -19.24
N PRO A 261 -19.87 -4.03 -19.51
CA PRO A 261 -20.82 -3.66 -18.47
C PRO A 261 -20.91 -4.72 -17.37
N LEU A 262 -20.91 -4.28 -16.09
CA LEU A 262 -20.90 -5.17 -14.91
C LEU A 262 -22.00 -6.25 -14.95
N ALA A 263 -23.14 -5.96 -15.56
CA ALA A 263 -24.26 -6.89 -15.69
C ALA A 263 -23.97 -8.10 -16.60
N LEU A 264 -22.96 -8.00 -17.47
CA LEU A 264 -22.56 -9.07 -18.41
C LEU A 264 -21.41 -9.92 -17.88
N LEU A 265 -20.82 -9.56 -16.73
CA LEU A 265 -19.72 -10.30 -16.14
C LEU A 265 -20.26 -11.47 -15.32
N SER A 266 -19.62 -12.63 -15.46
CA SER A 266 -20.00 -13.79 -14.67
C SER A 266 -19.48 -13.61 -13.24
N ARG A 267 -20.20 -14.16 -12.26
CA ARG A 267 -19.77 -14.05 -10.86
C ARG A 267 -18.52 -14.92 -10.67
N PRO A 268 -17.46 -14.41 -10.01
CA PRO A 268 -16.28 -15.20 -9.72
C PRO A 268 -16.67 -16.48 -8.96
N ARG A 269 -16.32 -17.65 -9.53
CA ARG A 269 -16.50 -18.94 -8.85
C ARG A 269 -15.43 -19.09 -7.76
N TRP A 270 -15.86 -18.91 -6.52
CA TRP A 270 -15.00 -19.10 -5.35
C TRP A 270 -14.72 -20.58 -5.14
N SER A 271 -13.47 -21.01 -5.28
CA SER A 271 -13.06 -22.34 -4.81
C SER A 271 -13.07 -22.36 -3.28
N ALA A 272 -13.33 -23.53 -2.69
CA ALA A 272 -13.36 -23.69 -1.23
C ALA A 272 -12.05 -23.20 -0.59
N GLY A 273 -10.90 -23.53 -1.19
CA GLY A 273 -9.58 -23.06 -0.73
C GLY A 273 -9.37 -21.55 -0.82
N ARG A 274 -9.89 -20.89 -1.86
CA ARG A 274 -9.81 -19.43 -1.98
C ARG A 274 -10.71 -18.76 -0.94
N ARG A 275 -11.89 -19.32 -0.68
CA ARG A 275 -12.80 -18.81 0.35
C ARG A 275 -12.20 -18.94 1.75
N THR A 276 -11.61 -20.08 2.09
CA THR A 276 -10.95 -20.27 3.39
C THR A 276 -9.72 -19.37 3.54
N ALA A 277 -8.89 -19.22 2.51
CA ALA A 277 -7.74 -18.31 2.53
C ALA A 277 -8.16 -16.85 2.75
N MET A 278 -9.23 -16.40 2.09
CA MET A 278 -9.75 -15.04 2.28
C MET A 278 -10.33 -14.83 3.67
N LEU A 279 -11.05 -15.82 4.21
CA LEU A 279 -11.59 -15.74 5.57
C LEU A 279 -10.46 -15.74 6.61
N ALA A 280 -9.44 -16.58 6.42
CA ALA A 280 -8.27 -16.62 7.29
C ALA A 280 -7.50 -15.29 7.26
N LEU A 281 -7.23 -14.74 6.07
CA LEU A 281 -6.56 -13.45 5.93
C LEU A 281 -7.39 -12.29 6.50
N GLY A 282 -8.71 -12.30 6.27
CA GLY A 282 -9.61 -11.31 6.84
C GLY A 282 -9.67 -11.39 8.37
N GLY A 283 -9.77 -12.60 8.93
CA GLY A 283 -9.75 -12.82 10.38
C GLY A 283 -8.43 -12.38 11.01
N TYR A 284 -7.30 -12.76 10.40
CA TYR A 284 -5.97 -12.29 10.78
C TYR A 284 -5.88 -10.76 10.78
N MET A 285 -6.37 -10.10 9.73
CA MET A 285 -6.33 -8.65 9.61
C MET A 285 -7.14 -7.96 10.71
N VAL A 286 -8.33 -8.46 11.04
CA VAL A 286 -9.14 -7.92 12.15
C VAL A 286 -8.38 -8.04 13.46
N VAL A 287 -7.79 -9.21 13.74
CA VAL A 287 -6.98 -9.43 14.95
C VAL A 287 -5.80 -8.47 14.97
N ALA A 288 -5.03 -8.37 13.89
CA ALA A 288 -3.86 -7.49 13.80
C ALA A 288 -4.22 -6.01 14.00
N ILE A 289 -5.34 -5.53 13.45
CA ILE A 289 -5.83 -4.16 13.65
C ILE A 289 -6.21 -3.91 15.11
N VAL A 290 -6.99 -4.81 15.72
CA VAL A 290 -7.40 -4.68 17.13
C VAL A 290 -6.18 -4.62 18.04
N LEU A 291 -5.21 -5.49 17.81
CA LEU A 291 -3.97 -5.53 18.59
C LEU A 291 -3.14 -4.27 18.43
N LEU A 292 -3.05 -3.75 17.21
CA LEU A 292 -2.35 -2.50 16.96
C LEU A 292 -3.02 -1.34 17.70
N ILE A 293 -4.35 -1.27 17.72
CA ILE A 293 -5.09 -0.25 18.46
C ILE A 293 -4.80 -0.38 19.97
N VAL A 294 -4.90 -1.59 20.52
CA VAL A 294 -4.60 -1.84 21.94
C VAL A 294 -3.17 -1.42 22.29
N LYS A 295 -2.19 -1.84 21.47
CA LYS A 295 -0.78 -1.49 21.69
C LYS A 295 -0.53 0.01 21.56
N SER A 296 -1.18 0.68 20.62
CA SER A 296 -1.07 2.13 20.45
C SER A 296 -1.62 2.88 21.66
N VAL A 297 -2.75 2.42 22.23
CA VAL A 297 -3.32 2.99 23.46
C VAL A 297 -2.42 2.75 24.66
N GLN A 298 -1.83 1.55 24.79
CA GLN A 298 -0.87 1.25 25.86
C GLN A 298 0.38 2.13 25.77
N LEU A 299 0.92 2.35 24.56
CA LEU A 299 2.08 3.20 24.34
C LEU A 299 1.77 4.69 24.53
N ALA A 300 0.54 5.13 24.29
CA ALA A 300 0.13 6.52 24.47
C ALA A 300 -0.31 6.86 25.90
N GLY A 301 -0.72 5.87 26.70
CA GLY A 301 -1.19 6.05 28.08
C GLY A 301 -0.16 5.72 29.16
N GLY A 302 1.07 5.37 28.78
CA GLY A 302 2.19 5.04 29.66
C GLY A 302 3.21 6.16 29.79
#